data_AF-A0A7Y0DX18-F1
#
_entry.id   AF-A0A7Y0DX18-F1
#
_cell.length_a   1.000
_cell.length_b   1.000
_cell.length_c   1.000
_cell.angle_alpha   90.00
_cell.angle_beta   90.00
_cell.angle_gamma   90.00
#
_symmetry.space_group_name_H-M   'P 1'
#
loop_
_entity.id
_entity.type
_entity.pdbx_description
1 polymer ?
#
loop_
_entity_poly.entity_id
_entity_poly.type
_entity_poly.pdbx_seq_one_letter_code
_entity_poly.pdbx_strand_id
1 'polypeptide(L)'
;MAWLERYDWRYDLFPFDAPGDCFPRNDRFVALWQSKVVNGAVPARADFQMEELKPWLGWLTILEILDPVAPRARFRLWGSHLAELTRLEMTGKTMQERFGEGSDATHYNAADLEFIREIVTRPCIGLAAGPVDWDIPDYALMSTVRLPISFRGDGIADGIISQVTVS
;
A
#
# COMPACT_ATOMS: atom_id res chain seq x y z
N MET A 1 1.39 -6.44 18.06
CA MET A 1 2.08 -7.72 17.82
C MET A 1 2.06 -7.92 16.32
N ALA A 2 3.22 -8.25 15.73
CA ALA A 2 3.34 -8.50 14.29
C ALA A 2 2.39 -9.63 13.85
N TRP A 3 1.73 -9.43 12.71
CA TRP A 3 0.98 -10.50 12.06
C TRP A 3 1.94 -11.47 11.36
N LEU A 4 2.97 -10.93 10.70
CA LEU A 4 4.00 -11.71 10.03
C LEU A 4 5.35 -10.98 10.06
N GLU A 5 6.44 -11.73 10.26
CA GLU A 5 7.82 -11.25 10.07
C GLU A 5 8.53 -12.18 9.10
N ARG A 6 9.04 -11.65 7.99
CA ARG A 6 9.79 -12.40 6.96
C ARG A 6 10.75 -11.49 6.22
N TYR A 7 11.94 -11.98 5.89
CA TYR A 7 12.95 -11.27 5.08
C TYR A 7 13.32 -9.87 5.65
N ASP A 8 13.43 -9.76 6.97
CA ASP A 8 13.63 -8.49 7.70
C ASP A 8 12.49 -7.46 7.58
N TRP A 9 11.37 -7.86 6.98
CA TRP A 9 10.12 -7.11 6.94
C TRP A 9 9.16 -7.54 8.03
N ARG A 10 8.50 -6.56 8.64
CA ARG A 10 7.38 -6.71 9.56
C ARG A 10 6.09 -6.30 8.87
N TYR A 11 5.05 -7.12 9.03
CA TYR A 11 3.71 -6.88 8.54
C TYR A 11 2.74 -6.93 9.73
N ASP A 12 1.96 -5.87 9.88
CA ASP A 12 0.95 -5.72 10.92
C ASP A 12 -0.42 -5.49 10.26
N LEU A 13 -1.45 -6.16 10.76
CA LEU A 13 -2.85 -5.97 10.35
C LEU A 13 -3.64 -5.38 11.52
N PHE A 14 -4.36 -4.30 11.25
CA PHE A 14 -5.12 -3.56 12.25
C PHE A 14 -6.61 -3.47 11.87
N PRO A 15 -7.51 -3.42 12.87
CA PRO A 15 -8.92 -3.09 12.64
C PRO A 15 -9.11 -1.74 11.93
N PHE A 16 -10.27 -1.53 11.29
CA PHE A 16 -10.63 -0.29 10.58
C PHE A 16 -10.59 0.96 11.47
N ASP A 17 -10.98 0.80 12.72
CA ASP A 17 -11.07 1.83 13.75
C ASP A 17 -9.80 1.92 14.61
N ALA A 18 -8.71 1.27 14.18
CA ALA A 18 -7.45 1.35 14.88
C ALA A 18 -7.03 2.82 15.07
N PRO A 19 -6.61 3.20 16.28
CA PRO A 19 -6.26 4.57 16.58
C PRO A 19 -5.01 5.02 15.80
N GLY A 20 -4.94 6.31 15.49
CA GLY A 20 -3.86 6.89 14.67
C GLY A 20 -2.45 6.73 15.25
N ASP A 21 -2.33 6.55 16.57
CA ASP A 21 -1.07 6.30 17.27
C ASP A 21 -0.41 4.95 16.88
N CYS A 22 -1.19 4.01 16.34
CA CYS A 22 -0.70 2.76 15.76
C CYS A 22 0.09 3.00 14.46
N PHE A 23 -0.02 4.19 13.86
CA PHE A 23 0.57 4.53 12.56
C PHE A 23 1.45 5.80 12.63
N PRO A 24 2.53 5.81 13.43
CA PRO A 24 3.42 6.96 13.48
C PRO A 24 3.91 7.32 12.06
N ARG A 25 3.79 8.60 11.66
CA ARG A 25 4.08 9.17 10.32
C ARG A 25 3.01 8.96 9.23
N ASN A 26 2.05 8.06 9.47
CA ASN A 26 0.93 7.80 8.58
C ASN A 26 -0.44 8.15 9.20
N ASP A 27 -0.46 8.58 10.46
CA ASP A 27 -1.64 8.95 11.27
C ASP A 27 -2.61 9.86 10.52
N ARG A 28 -2.11 10.92 9.87
CA ARG A 28 -2.95 11.88 9.13
C ARG A 28 -3.57 11.27 7.87
N PHE A 29 -2.86 10.34 7.24
CA PHE A 29 -3.35 9.65 6.03
C PHE A 29 -4.40 8.59 6.39
N VAL A 30 -4.15 7.84 7.48
CA VAL A 30 -5.14 6.91 8.06
C VAL A 30 -6.39 7.64 8.50
N ALA A 31 -6.26 8.78 9.20
CA ALA A 31 -7.39 9.59 9.63
C ALA A 31 -8.22 10.11 8.45
N LEU A 32 -7.56 10.53 7.35
CA LEU A 32 -8.26 10.91 6.13
C LEU A 32 -9.08 9.73 5.58
N TRP A 33 -8.46 8.55 5.44
CA TRP A 33 -9.17 7.36 4.95
C TRP A 33 -10.33 6.96 5.86
N GLN A 34 -10.12 6.94 7.18
CA GLN A 34 -11.16 6.64 8.17
C GLN A 34 -12.32 7.64 8.10
N SER A 35 -12.06 8.91 7.79
CA SER A 35 -13.12 9.92 7.60
C SER A 35 -14.05 9.64 6.41
N LYS A 36 -13.62 8.77 5.48
CA LYS A 36 -14.41 8.33 4.32
C LYS A 36 -15.12 7.00 4.55
N VAL A 37 -14.84 6.30 5.65
CA VAL A 37 -15.52 5.05 6.00
C VAL A 37 -16.95 5.37 6.42
N VAL A 38 -17.92 4.80 5.71
CA VAL A 38 -19.35 4.97 6.02
C VAL A 38 -19.93 3.60 6.35
N ASN A 39 -20.56 3.48 7.52
CA ASN A 39 -21.19 2.23 7.99
C ASN A 39 -20.27 0.99 7.96
N GLY A 40 -18.97 1.19 8.18
CA GLY A 40 -17.97 0.12 8.15
C GLY A 40 -17.62 -0.39 6.75
N ALA A 41 -18.14 0.23 5.69
CA ALA A 41 -17.78 -0.09 4.31
C ALA A 41 -16.44 0.54 3.92
N VAL A 42 -15.74 -0.14 3.02
CA VAL A 42 -14.50 0.36 2.41
C VAL A 42 -14.81 1.63 1.61
N PRO A 43 -14.03 2.73 1.75
CA PRO A 43 -14.23 3.95 0.97
C PRO A 43 -14.10 3.72 -0.53
N ALA A 44 -14.92 4.40 -1.33
CA ALA A 44 -14.74 4.39 -2.77
C ALA A 44 -13.51 5.22 -3.16
N ARG A 45 -12.82 4.84 -4.24
CA ARG A 45 -11.73 5.67 -4.78
C ARG A 45 -12.22 7.09 -5.09
N ALA A 46 -13.46 7.24 -5.55
CA ALA A 46 -14.05 8.53 -5.89
C ALA A 46 -14.28 9.46 -4.68
N ASP A 47 -14.25 8.93 -3.45
CA ASP A 47 -14.46 9.72 -2.23
C ASP A 47 -13.25 10.59 -1.85
N PHE A 48 -12.10 10.35 -2.49
CA PHE A 48 -10.85 11.08 -2.27
C PHE A 48 -10.64 12.12 -3.37
N GLN A 49 -10.70 13.39 -2.98
CA GLN A 49 -10.35 14.50 -3.85
C GLN A 49 -8.82 14.61 -3.99
N MET A 50 -8.35 15.12 -5.12
CA MET A 50 -6.92 15.26 -5.38
C MET A 50 -6.25 16.21 -4.38
N GLU A 51 -6.95 17.27 -3.99
CA GLU A 51 -6.51 18.28 -3.03
C GLU A 51 -6.27 17.69 -1.65
N GLU A 52 -7.09 16.73 -1.24
CA GLU A 52 -6.96 16.01 0.03
C GLU A 52 -5.70 15.12 0.02
N LEU A 53 -5.41 14.48 -1.12
CA LEU A 53 -4.26 13.58 -1.28
C LEU A 53 -2.94 14.32 -1.55
N LYS A 54 -3.00 15.61 -1.91
CA LYS A 54 -1.85 16.45 -2.29
C LYS A 54 -0.63 16.33 -1.37
N PRO A 55 -0.77 16.29 -0.02
CA PRO A 55 0.38 16.18 0.87
C PRO A 55 1.23 14.93 0.66
N TRP A 56 0.67 13.87 0.07
CA TRP A 56 1.33 12.57 -0.06
C TRP A 56 1.57 12.15 -1.51
N LEU A 57 1.09 12.87 -2.52
CA LEU A 57 1.05 12.42 -3.92
C LEU A 57 2.36 11.80 -4.45
N GLY A 58 3.51 12.41 -4.14
CA GLY A 58 4.82 11.88 -4.55
C GLY A 58 5.19 10.53 -3.92
N TRP A 59 4.57 10.19 -2.79
CA TRP A 59 4.79 9.00 -1.97
C TRP A 59 3.58 8.06 -1.91
N LEU A 60 2.56 8.30 -2.75
CA LEU A 60 1.38 7.44 -2.83
C LEU A 60 1.55 6.35 -3.89
N THR A 61 0.98 5.18 -3.60
CA THR A 61 0.66 4.19 -4.62
C THR A 61 -0.82 3.87 -4.58
N ILE A 62 -1.40 3.57 -5.74
CA ILE A 62 -2.76 3.04 -5.84
C ILE A 62 -2.70 1.75 -6.64
N LEU A 63 -3.20 0.65 -6.04
CA LEU A 63 -3.34 -0.65 -6.67
C LEU A 63 -4.82 -0.91 -6.98
N GLU A 64 -5.09 -1.37 -8.19
CA GLU A 64 -6.35 -2.02 -8.60
C GLU A 64 -6.13 -3.52 -8.57
N ILE A 65 -6.91 -4.24 -7.77
CA ILE A 65 -6.83 -5.70 -7.64
C ILE A 65 -7.67 -6.33 -8.74
N LEU A 66 -7.00 -7.03 -9.65
CA LEU A 66 -7.62 -7.71 -10.79
C LEU A 66 -8.11 -9.11 -10.41
N ASP A 67 -7.43 -9.75 -9.46
CA ASP A 67 -7.80 -11.06 -8.91
C ASP A 67 -7.47 -11.07 -7.40
N PRO A 68 -8.46 -11.15 -6.50
CA PRO A 68 -8.22 -11.15 -5.05
C PRO A 68 -7.77 -12.51 -4.49
N VAL A 69 -7.95 -13.61 -5.22
CA VAL A 69 -7.56 -14.97 -4.79
C VAL A 69 -6.10 -15.24 -5.11
N ALA A 70 -5.67 -14.81 -6.30
CA ALA A 70 -4.29 -14.82 -6.75
C ALA A 70 -3.88 -13.37 -7.07
N PRO A 71 -3.37 -12.58 -6.08
CA PRO A 71 -3.20 -11.14 -6.17
C PRO A 71 -2.40 -10.69 -7.39
N ARG A 72 -3.14 -10.47 -8.47
CA ARG A 72 -2.73 -9.70 -9.64
C ARG A 72 -3.27 -8.32 -9.44
N ALA A 73 -2.39 -7.34 -9.42
CA ALA A 73 -2.79 -5.95 -9.28
C ALA A 73 -2.08 -5.08 -10.31
N ARG A 74 -2.77 -4.02 -10.71
CA ARG A 74 -2.24 -2.96 -11.57
C ARG A 74 -2.07 -1.69 -10.75
N PHE A 75 -0.93 -1.03 -10.90
CA PHE A 75 -0.73 0.29 -10.35
C PHE A 75 -1.54 1.31 -11.16
N ARG A 76 -2.48 1.97 -10.50
CA ARG A 76 -3.23 3.13 -11.03
C ARG A 76 -2.52 4.45 -10.75
N LEU A 77 -1.63 4.46 -9.76
CA LEU A 77 -0.75 5.57 -9.43
C LEU A 77 0.54 5.00 -8.84
N TRP A 78 1.66 5.52 -9.33
CA TRP A 78 2.96 5.39 -8.71
C TRP A 78 3.53 6.79 -8.50
N GLY A 79 3.69 7.19 -7.23
CA GLY A 79 4.11 8.54 -6.87
C GLY A 79 5.48 8.92 -7.46
N SER A 80 5.66 10.20 -7.78
CA SER A 80 6.88 10.69 -8.44
C SER A 80 8.14 10.55 -7.58
N HIS A 81 8.07 10.79 -6.27
CA HIS A 81 9.22 10.59 -5.39
C HIS A 81 9.57 9.11 -5.25
N LEU A 82 8.56 8.22 -5.26
CA LEU A 82 8.82 6.79 -5.36
C LEU A 82 9.54 6.48 -6.66
N ALA A 83 9.10 7.04 -7.79
CA ALA A 83 9.74 6.82 -9.08
C ALA A 83 11.20 7.29 -9.12
N GLU A 84 11.49 8.44 -8.52
CA GLU A 84 12.85 8.96 -8.38
C GLU A 84 13.71 8.05 -7.50
N LEU A 85 13.18 7.64 -6.34
CA LEU A 85 13.89 6.79 -5.37
C LEU A 85 14.22 5.41 -5.93
N THR A 86 13.23 4.76 -6.54
CA THR A 86 13.31 3.39 -7.06
C THR A 86 13.85 3.30 -8.48
N ARG A 87 14.00 4.47 -9.14
CA ARG A 87 14.21 4.60 -10.60
C ARG A 87 13.17 3.82 -11.40
N LEU A 88 11.93 3.80 -10.89
CA LEU A 88 10.83 3.05 -11.45
C LEU A 88 9.60 3.85 -11.73
N GLU A 89 9.11 3.76 -12.95
CA GLU A 89 7.74 4.11 -13.27
C GLU A 89 6.91 2.82 -13.30
N MET A 90 5.90 2.70 -12.44
CA MET A 90 5.00 1.53 -12.38
C MET A 90 3.56 1.85 -12.77
N THR A 91 3.17 3.10 -12.99
CA THR A 91 1.78 3.45 -13.34
C THR A 91 1.37 2.75 -14.64
N GLY A 92 0.20 2.11 -14.61
CA GLY A 92 -0.33 1.30 -15.70
C GLY A 92 0.22 -0.13 -15.74
N LYS A 93 1.33 -0.41 -15.05
CA LYS A 93 1.94 -1.74 -15.00
C LYS A 93 1.32 -2.61 -13.91
N THR A 94 1.37 -3.91 -14.11
CA THR A 94 1.06 -4.93 -13.12
C THR A 94 2.25 -5.16 -12.21
N MET A 95 1.99 -5.68 -11.01
CA MET A 95 3.05 -6.08 -10.08
C MET A 95 4.00 -7.12 -10.69
N GLN A 96 3.54 -7.90 -11.68
CA GLN A 96 4.32 -8.95 -12.35
C GLN A 96 5.11 -8.47 -13.57
N GLU A 97 4.76 -7.33 -14.18
CA GLU A 97 5.31 -6.86 -15.46
C GLU A 97 6.78 -6.39 -15.39
N ARG A 98 7.42 -6.44 -14.22
CA ARG A 98 8.77 -5.92 -14.07
C ARG A 98 9.91 -6.95 -14.25
N PHE A 99 9.70 -8.24 -14.04
CA PHE A 99 10.87 -9.12 -13.85
C PHE A 99 11.07 -10.05 -15.05
N GLY A 100 11.94 -9.66 -15.96
CA GLY A 100 12.75 -10.64 -16.68
C GLY A 100 13.59 -11.43 -15.68
N GLU A 101 13.96 -12.67 -16.03
CA GLU A 101 14.73 -13.58 -15.16
C GLU A 101 15.95 -12.86 -14.52
N GLY A 102 15.97 -12.74 -13.18
CA GLY A 102 17.22 -12.48 -12.43
C GLY A 102 17.43 -11.12 -11.72
N SER A 103 16.41 -10.30 -11.38
CA SER A 103 16.64 -9.09 -10.54
C SER A 103 16.03 -9.21 -9.14
N ASP A 104 16.85 -9.34 -8.10
CA ASP A 104 16.42 -9.58 -6.71
C ASP A 104 15.83 -8.35 -5.98
N ALA A 105 16.01 -7.13 -6.49
CA ALA A 105 15.85 -5.92 -5.67
C ALA A 105 14.42 -5.35 -5.49
N THR A 106 13.36 -5.85 -6.14
CA THR A 106 11.99 -5.30 -5.93
C THR A 106 10.87 -6.34 -5.97
N HIS A 107 11.16 -7.62 -5.72
CA HIS A 107 10.12 -8.64 -5.74
C HIS A 107 9.12 -8.42 -4.61
N TYR A 108 7.86 -8.17 -4.98
CA TYR A 108 6.75 -8.51 -4.09
C TYR A 108 6.85 -10.00 -3.81
N ASN A 109 7.30 -10.35 -2.62
CA ASN A 109 7.51 -11.73 -2.24
C ASN A 109 6.14 -12.36 -1.87
N ALA A 110 6.14 -13.66 -1.57
CA ALA A 110 4.91 -14.36 -1.19
C ALA A 110 4.21 -13.72 0.04
N ALA A 111 4.97 -13.14 0.98
CA ALA A 111 4.43 -12.44 2.14
C ALA A 111 3.72 -11.14 1.75
N ASP A 112 4.26 -10.37 0.81
CA ASP A 112 3.58 -9.16 0.32
C ASP A 112 2.25 -9.49 -0.39
N LEU A 113 2.24 -10.57 -1.17
CA LEU A 113 1.04 -11.03 -1.86
C LEU A 113 -0.01 -11.52 -0.85
N GLU A 114 0.40 -12.29 0.15
CA GLU A 114 -0.46 -12.74 1.25
C GLU A 114 -1.01 -11.55 2.04
N PHE A 115 -0.17 -10.57 2.34
CA PHE A 115 -0.55 -9.35 3.04
C PHE A 115 -1.57 -8.51 2.27
N ILE A 116 -1.35 -8.31 0.96
CA ILE A 116 -2.31 -7.64 0.07
C ILE A 116 -3.64 -8.40 0.04
N ARG A 117 -3.59 -9.73 -0.05
CA ARG A 117 -4.79 -10.58 -0.03
C ARG A 117 -5.56 -10.38 1.27
N GLU A 118 -4.91 -10.44 2.43
CA GLU A 118 -5.58 -10.24 3.72
C GLU A 118 -6.30 -8.90 3.81
N ILE A 119 -5.65 -7.81 3.35
CA ILE A 119 -6.22 -6.45 3.35
C ILE A 119 -7.51 -6.37 2.52
N VAL A 120 -7.62 -7.14 1.44
CA VAL A 120 -8.77 -7.04 0.51
C VAL A 120 -9.85 -8.07 0.79
N THR A 121 -9.49 -9.28 1.24
CA THR A 121 -10.46 -10.33 1.57
C THR A 121 -11.05 -10.15 2.97
N ARG A 122 -10.29 -9.56 3.88
CA ARG A 122 -10.73 -9.22 5.23
C ARG A 122 -10.39 -7.75 5.48
N PRO A 123 -11.23 -6.81 5.01
CA PRO A 123 -10.90 -5.39 5.03
C PRO A 123 -10.33 -4.95 6.38
N CYS A 124 -9.04 -4.59 6.35
CA CYS A 124 -8.26 -4.16 7.49
C CYS A 124 -7.19 -3.15 7.05
N ILE A 125 -6.61 -2.42 8.01
CA ILE A 125 -5.49 -1.52 7.74
C ILE A 125 -4.21 -2.35 7.80
N GLY A 126 -3.41 -2.32 6.73
CA GLY A 126 -2.10 -2.94 6.70
C GLY A 126 -0.99 -1.93 6.98
N LEU A 127 -0.03 -2.28 7.83
CA LEU A 127 1.26 -1.61 7.93
C LEU A 127 2.37 -2.62 7.60
N ALA A 128 3.22 -2.29 6.64
CA ALA A 128 4.45 -3.02 6.36
C ALA A 128 5.65 -2.12 6.65
N ALA A 129 6.70 -2.65 7.26
CA ALA A 129 7.94 -1.91 7.47
C ALA A 129 9.15 -2.85 7.38
N GLY A 130 10.23 -2.37 6.76
CA GLY A 130 11.43 -3.17 6.58
C GLY A 130 12.54 -2.38 5.90
N PRO A 131 13.75 -2.95 5.84
CA PRO A 131 14.87 -2.35 5.15
C PRO A 131 14.61 -2.34 3.64
N VAL A 132 15.11 -1.30 2.98
CA VAL A 132 15.07 -1.18 1.53
C VAL A 132 16.45 -1.41 0.95
N ASP A 133 16.60 -2.48 0.18
CA ASP A 133 17.83 -2.80 -0.56
C ASP A 133 17.71 -2.39 -2.04
N TRP A 134 17.33 -1.13 -2.29
CA TRP A 134 17.14 -0.59 -3.66
C TRP A 134 18.39 0.12 -4.20
N ASP A 135 19.59 -0.36 -3.89
CA ASP A 135 20.85 0.29 -4.32
C ASP A 135 20.90 1.77 -3.89
N ILE A 136 20.28 2.08 -2.74
CA ILE A 136 20.17 3.43 -2.18
C ILE A 136 21.39 3.67 -1.27
N PRO A 137 22.08 4.83 -1.36
CA PRO A 137 23.36 5.06 -0.67
C PRO A 137 23.33 4.97 0.87
N ASP A 138 22.16 5.08 1.49
CA ASP A 138 21.98 5.06 2.94
C ASP A 138 20.90 4.04 3.31
N TYR A 139 21.20 3.21 4.31
CA TYR A 139 20.26 2.24 4.88
C TYR A 139 19.01 2.99 5.35
N ALA A 140 17.92 2.89 4.60
CA ALA A 140 16.67 3.56 4.92
C ALA A 140 15.62 2.53 5.36
N LEU A 141 14.96 2.81 6.48
CA LEU A 141 13.78 2.04 6.87
C LEU A 141 12.60 2.59 6.07
N MET A 142 11.94 1.71 5.32
CA MET A 142 10.68 2.06 4.67
C MET A 142 9.53 1.53 5.52
N SER A 143 8.50 2.35 5.65
CA SER A 143 7.18 1.90 6.08
C SER A 143 6.15 2.21 5.01
N THR A 144 5.10 1.41 4.95
CA THR A 144 3.96 1.62 4.06
C THR A 144 2.70 1.25 4.79
N VAL A 145 1.80 2.23 4.94
CA VAL A 145 0.41 1.96 5.32
C VAL A 145 -0.39 1.71 4.05
N ARG A 146 -1.16 0.62 4.05
CA ARG A 146 -2.01 0.15 2.96
C ARG A 146 -3.45 0.12 3.42
N LEU A 147 -4.31 0.82 2.70
CA LEU A 147 -5.70 1.04 3.06
C LEU A 147 -6.59 0.52 1.93
N PRO A 148 -7.56 -0.36 2.21
CA PRO A 148 -8.43 -0.89 1.18
C PRO A 148 -9.31 0.24 0.63
N ILE A 149 -9.59 0.20 -0.68
CA ILE A 149 -10.53 1.09 -1.37
C ILE A 149 -11.38 0.28 -2.34
N SER A 150 -12.51 0.85 -2.77
CA SER A 150 -13.37 0.29 -3.81
C SER A 150 -13.36 1.17 -5.06
N PHE A 151 -12.92 0.64 -6.20
CA PHE A 151 -13.08 1.24 -7.52
C PHE A 151 -14.53 1.15 -8.00
N ARG A 152 -15.26 0.10 -7.62
CA ARG A 152 -16.68 -0.08 -7.97
C ARG A 152 -17.63 0.78 -7.14
N GLY A 153 -17.22 1.20 -5.94
CA GLY A 153 -18.08 1.93 -5.00
C GLY A 153 -19.15 1.06 -4.33
N ASP A 154 -18.96 -0.26 -4.32
CA ASP A 154 -19.87 -1.25 -3.73
C ASP A 154 -19.56 -1.56 -2.25
N GLY A 155 -18.54 -0.91 -1.68
CA GLY A 155 -18.06 -1.15 -0.32
C GLY A 155 -17.19 -2.40 -0.17
N ILE A 156 -16.91 -3.13 -1.26
CA ILE A 156 -16.01 -4.28 -1.30
C ILE A 156 -14.65 -3.80 -1.79
N ALA A 157 -13.59 -4.23 -1.10
CA ALA A 157 -12.23 -3.88 -1.49
C ALA A 157 -11.85 -4.58 -2.81
N ASP A 158 -11.55 -3.78 -3.83
CA ASP A 158 -10.94 -4.21 -5.09
C ASP A 158 -9.74 -3.30 -5.45
N GLY A 159 -9.27 -2.53 -4.47
CA GLY A 159 -8.10 -1.69 -4.59
C GLY A 159 -7.45 -1.42 -3.25
N ILE A 160 -6.24 -0.88 -3.30
CA ILE A 160 -5.49 -0.42 -2.13
C ILE A 160 -4.89 0.95 -2.46
N ILE A 161 -5.07 1.93 -1.58
CA ILE A 161 -4.28 3.16 -1.57
C ILE A 161 -3.23 3.05 -0.47
N SER A 162 -1.98 3.40 -0.79
CA SER A 162 -0.88 3.27 0.16
C SER A 162 -0.06 4.54 0.24
N GLN A 163 0.33 4.93 1.47
CA GLN A 163 1.33 5.96 1.72
C GLN A 163 2.64 5.29 2.14
N VAL A 164 3.70 5.60 1.41
CA VAL A 164 5.07 5.17 1.73
C VAL A 164 5.77 6.25 2.54
N THR A 165 6.55 5.85 3.54
CA THR A 165 7.49 6.74 4.22
C THR A 165 8.86 6.09 4.29
N VAL A 166 9.91 6.90 4.24
CA VAL A 166 11.30 6.47 4.26
C VAL A 166 12.03 7.31 5.32
N SER A 167 12.87 6.68 6.15
CA SER A 167 13.61 7.33 7.23
C SER A 167 15.05 6.87 7.30
#